data_AF-A0A7Y3DQV1-F1
#
_entry.id   AF-A0A7Y3DQV1-F1
#
_cell.length_a   1.000
_cell.length_b   1.000
_cell.length_c   1.000
_cell.angle_alpha   90.00
_cell.angle_beta   90.00
_cell.angle_gamma   90.00
#
_symmetry.space_group_name_H-M   'P 1'
#
loop_
_entity.id
_entity.type
_entity.pdbx_description
1 polymer ?
#
loop_
_entity_poly.entity_id
_entity_poly.type
_entity_poly.pdbx_seq_one_letter_code
_entity_poly.pdbx_strand_id
1 'polypeptide(L)'
;MITISTFFILVGAGSSREYRGLDYLNHTPLGLGTLTSNKVVRVHSPRCTDWDFLTGYYYDRINQTEVEKMLDQGVRELSGMSTSQSAWQMIMAGYQSGDQVAIKVNNNNAGSASQGYLNTEPQIINAVISGLTGIGVPETAISVYGVSRNIIVHQKNVVLDL
;
A
#
# COMPACT_ATOMS: atom_id res chain seq x y z
N MET A 1 -21.90 14.13 -5.49
CA MET A 1 -20.50 14.20 -5.01
C MET A 1 -19.99 12.77 -4.96
N ILE A 2 -19.24 12.34 -5.98
CA ILE A 2 -18.76 10.96 -6.11
C ILE A 2 -17.28 10.98 -5.76
N THR A 3 -16.96 10.59 -4.52
CA THR A 3 -15.59 10.41 -4.06
C THR A 3 -15.30 8.91 -4.13
N ILE A 4 -14.43 8.48 -5.05
CA ILE A 4 -13.99 7.08 -5.11
C ILE A 4 -12.48 7.08 -4.83
N SER A 5 -12.11 7.07 -3.55
CA SER A 5 -10.84 6.51 -3.12
C SER A 5 -11.10 5.06 -2.74
N THR A 6 -11.10 4.17 -3.73
CA THR A 6 -11.14 2.73 -3.50
C THR A 6 -9.71 2.21 -3.58
N PHE A 7 -9.19 1.70 -2.48
CA PHE A 7 -7.91 0.98 -2.48
C PHE A 7 -8.19 -0.51 -2.30
N PHE A 8 -7.58 -1.32 -3.15
CA PHE A 8 -7.53 -2.77 -3.02
C PHE A 8 -6.15 -3.14 -2.51
N ILE A 9 -6.09 -3.79 -1.34
CA ILE A 9 -4.84 -4.34 -0.82
C ILE A 9 -4.79 -5.81 -1.26
N LEU A 10 -3.92 -6.12 -2.22
CA LEU A 10 -3.51 -7.49 -2.50
C LEU A 10 -2.17 -7.70 -1.81
N VAL A 11 -2.15 -8.40 -0.68
CA VAL A 11 -0.90 -8.76 -0.01
C VAL A 11 -0.39 -10.06 -0.61
N GLY A 12 0.74 -9.97 -1.32
CA GLY A 12 1.56 -11.10 -1.70
C GLY A 12 2.96 -10.88 -1.17
N ALA A 13 3.36 -11.65 -0.16
CA ALA A 13 4.74 -11.69 0.31
C ALA A 13 5.43 -12.89 -0.37
N GLY A 14 6.56 -12.64 -1.03
CA GLY A 14 7.42 -13.65 -1.65
C GLY A 14 8.86 -13.39 -1.23
N SER A 15 9.61 -14.43 -0.89
CA SER A 15 11.01 -14.32 -0.50
C SER A 15 11.91 -14.45 -1.74
N SER A 16 12.97 -13.63 -1.80
CA SER A 16 13.96 -13.66 -2.88
C SER A 16 15.19 -14.50 -2.54
N ARG A 17 15.04 -15.58 -1.77
CA ARG A 17 16.15 -16.52 -1.53
C ARG A 17 16.45 -17.30 -2.83
N GLU A 18 17.58 -16.95 -3.43
CA GLU A 18 18.27 -17.57 -4.57
C GLU A 18 17.40 -18.33 -5.58
N TYR A 19 17.11 -17.65 -6.70
CA TYR A 19 16.55 -18.18 -7.95
C TYR A 19 17.51 -19.14 -8.67
N ARG A 20 17.93 -20.24 -8.02
CA ARG A 20 18.69 -21.32 -8.66
C ARG A 20 18.00 -22.66 -8.39
N GLY A 21 16.97 -22.94 -9.20
CA GLY A 21 16.54 -24.31 -9.48
C GLY A 21 15.45 -24.91 -8.59
N LEU A 22 14.46 -24.15 -8.13
CA LEU A 22 13.33 -24.69 -7.36
C LEU A 22 11.97 -24.44 -8.00
N ASP A 23 11.13 -25.46 -7.84
CA ASP A 23 9.79 -25.71 -8.36
C ASP A 23 8.86 -24.49 -8.36
N TYR A 24 8.37 -24.09 -9.53
CA TYR A 24 7.51 -22.91 -9.78
C TYR A 24 6.09 -23.01 -9.16
N LEU A 25 5.81 -24.03 -8.35
CA LEU A 25 4.45 -24.43 -7.98
C LEU A 25 4.02 -24.04 -6.57
N ASN A 26 4.94 -23.59 -5.70
CA ASN A 26 4.61 -23.21 -4.32
C ASN A 26 4.79 -21.71 -4.06
N HIS A 27 4.03 -20.88 -4.76
CA HIS A 27 3.88 -19.45 -4.46
C HIS A 27 2.80 -19.24 -3.40
N THR A 28 2.85 -19.97 -2.29
CA THR A 28 1.96 -19.71 -1.16
C THR A 28 2.28 -18.31 -0.64
N PRO A 29 1.30 -17.39 -0.59
CA PRO A 29 1.53 -16.07 -0.01
C PRO A 29 2.15 -16.24 1.39
N LEU A 30 3.30 -15.62 1.64
CA LEU A 30 3.95 -15.71 2.95
C LEU A 30 3.17 -14.93 4.03
N GLY A 31 2.18 -14.13 3.63
CA GLY A 31 1.32 -13.34 4.52
C GLY A 31 -0.13 -13.82 4.50
N LEU A 32 -0.87 -13.55 5.58
CA LEU A 32 -2.28 -13.92 5.88
C LEU A 32 -2.51 -15.23 6.65
N GLY A 33 -1.45 -15.96 7.03
CA GLY A 33 -1.53 -17.06 8.00
C GLY A 33 -2.61 -18.10 7.68
N THR A 34 -3.55 -18.29 8.61
CA THR A 34 -4.64 -19.28 8.54
C THR A 34 -5.97 -18.69 8.04
N LEU A 35 -5.99 -17.51 7.42
CA LEU A 35 -7.24 -16.95 6.91
C LEU A 35 -7.87 -17.92 5.90
N THR A 36 -8.97 -18.54 6.31
CA THR A 36 -9.65 -19.63 5.57
C THR A 36 -10.66 -19.12 4.54
N SER A 37 -10.87 -17.80 4.46
CA SER A 37 -11.84 -17.17 3.58
C SER A 37 -11.22 -16.01 2.82
N ASN A 38 -11.40 -16.04 1.50
CA ASN A 38 -11.03 -14.93 0.63
C ASN A 38 -11.94 -13.73 0.95
N LYS A 39 -11.35 -12.62 1.41
CA LYS A 39 -12.09 -11.41 1.77
C LYS A 39 -11.57 -10.20 1.02
N VAL A 40 -12.50 -9.38 0.55
CA VAL A 40 -12.22 -8.04 0.01
C VAL A 40 -12.84 -7.03 0.97
N VAL A 41 -12.04 -6.07 1.42
CA VAL A 41 -12.49 -4.98 2.28
C VAL A 41 -12.48 -3.68 1.49
N ARG A 42 -13.57 -2.91 1.61
CA ARG A 42 -13.68 -1.56 1.04
C ARG A 42 -14.01 -0.60 2.17
N VAL A 43 -13.12 0.38 2.37
CA VAL A 43 -13.35 1.50 3.30
C VAL A 43 -13.50 2.77 2.48
N HIS A 44 -14.36 3.69 2.92
CA HIS A 44 -14.59 4.96 2.27
C HIS A 44 -14.78 6.07 3.32
N SER A 45 -14.08 7.19 3.16
CA SER A 45 -14.30 8.42 3.92
C SER A 45 -14.55 9.59 2.98
N PRO A 46 -15.67 10.32 3.10
CA PRO A 46 -15.91 11.53 2.31
C PRO A 46 -14.96 12.68 2.71
N ARG A 47 -14.21 12.53 3.80
CA ARG A 47 -13.21 13.50 4.29
C ARG A 47 -11.80 13.21 3.78
N CYS A 48 -11.62 12.14 3.00
CA CYS A 48 -10.35 11.73 2.42
C CYS A 48 -9.78 12.80 1.47
N THR A 49 -10.65 13.52 0.77
CA THR A 49 -10.23 14.56 -0.16
C THR A 49 -11.31 15.62 -0.35
N ASP A 50 -10.87 16.84 -0.59
CA ASP A 50 -11.68 17.98 -1.01
C ASP A 50 -11.29 18.49 -2.41
N TRP A 51 -10.66 17.63 -3.23
CA TRP A 51 -10.34 17.97 -4.61
C TRP A 51 -11.62 18.12 -5.44
N ASP A 52 -11.71 19.23 -6.15
CA ASP A 52 -12.87 19.60 -6.95
C ASP A 52 -12.83 19.08 -8.39
N PHE A 53 -11.77 18.35 -8.76
CA PHE A 53 -11.47 17.90 -10.13
C PHE A 53 -11.19 19.02 -11.15
N LEU A 54 -11.09 20.27 -10.70
CA LEU A 54 -10.96 21.45 -11.56
C LEU A 54 -9.62 22.14 -11.40
N THR A 55 -9.10 22.25 -10.17
CA THR A 55 -7.90 23.04 -9.88
C THR A 55 -6.87 22.30 -9.05
N GLY A 56 -5.60 22.52 -9.37
CA GLY A 56 -4.47 21.88 -8.69
C GLY A 56 -4.41 20.37 -8.94
N TYR A 57 -3.46 19.70 -8.27
CA TYR A 57 -3.32 18.26 -8.37
C TYR A 57 -4.08 17.55 -7.25
N TYR A 58 -4.72 16.42 -7.59
CA TYR A 58 -5.51 15.62 -6.64
C TYR A 58 -4.73 15.24 -5.37
N TYR A 59 -3.43 14.93 -5.51
CA TYR A 59 -2.58 14.49 -4.40
C TYR A 59 -2.28 15.60 -3.38
N ASP A 60 -2.41 16.88 -3.75
CA ASP A 60 -2.24 18.02 -2.83
C ASP A 60 -3.48 18.24 -1.95
N ARG A 61 -4.56 17.49 -2.24
CA ARG A 61 -5.89 17.66 -1.66
C ARG A 61 -6.35 16.40 -0.92
N ILE A 62 -5.43 15.49 -0.61
CA ILE A 62 -5.69 14.27 0.16
C ILE A 62 -5.36 14.51 1.63
N ASN A 63 -6.27 14.13 2.52
CA ASN A 63 -6.07 14.18 3.96
C ASN A 63 -5.35 12.90 4.44
N GLN A 64 -4.07 13.02 4.74
CA GLN A 64 -3.21 11.93 5.22
C GLN A 64 -3.83 11.18 6.41
N THR A 65 -4.28 11.91 7.44
CA THR A 65 -4.84 11.31 8.66
C THR A 65 -6.13 10.53 8.41
N GLU A 66 -6.97 10.97 7.46
CA GLU A 66 -8.15 10.20 7.09
C GLU A 66 -7.79 8.95 6.28
N VAL A 67 -6.75 9.01 5.42
CA VAL A 67 -6.22 7.83 4.72
C VAL A 67 -5.69 6.80 5.70
N GLU A 68 -4.94 7.21 6.73
CA GLU A 68 -4.44 6.33 7.78
C GLU A 68 -5.57 5.65 8.55
N LYS A 69 -6.61 6.40 8.96
CA LYS A 69 -7.80 5.81 9.61
C LYS A 69 -8.51 4.79 8.72
N MET A 70 -8.63 5.10 7.43
CA MET A 70 -9.24 4.19 6.45
C MET A 70 -8.41 2.92 6.29
N LEU A 71 -7.09 3.04 6.21
CA LEU A 71 -6.18 1.91 6.09
C LEU A 71 -6.22 1.04 7.36
N ASP A 72 -6.17 1.67 8.54
CA ASP A 72 -6.25 1.01 9.84
C ASP A 72 -7.55 0.21 10.01
N GLN A 73 -8.68 0.77 9.58
CA GLN A 73 -9.94 0.03 9.50
C GLN A 73 -9.84 -1.13 8.51
N GLY A 74 -9.30 -0.88 7.32
CA GLY A 74 -9.15 -1.88 6.27
C GLY A 74 -8.34 -3.10 6.70
N VAL A 75 -7.17 -2.90 7.30
CA VAL A 75 -6.29 -3.99 7.73
C VAL A 75 -6.87 -4.78 8.91
N ARG A 76 -7.57 -4.13 9.84
CA ARG A 76 -8.28 -4.80 10.94
C ARG A 76 -9.43 -5.64 10.44
N GLU A 77 -10.25 -5.11 9.53
CA GLU A 77 -11.33 -5.87 8.93
C GLU A 77 -10.82 -7.02 8.07
N LEU A 78 -9.71 -6.84 7.35
CA LEU A 78 -9.11 -7.86 6.50
C LEU A 78 -8.56 -9.02 7.33
N SER A 79 -7.85 -8.71 8.42
CA SER A 79 -7.22 -9.69 9.30
C SER A 79 -8.17 -10.27 10.36
N GLY A 80 -9.27 -9.59 10.66
CA GLY A 80 -10.13 -9.91 11.81
C GLY A 80 -9.53 -9.52 13.16
N MET A 81 -8.41 -8.79 13.19
CA MET A 81 -7.76 -8.33 14.42
C MET A 81 -8.40 -7.05 14.96
N SER A 82 -8.37 -6.87 16.28
CA SER A 82 -8.94 -5.69 16.95
C SER A 82 -8.05 -4.45 16.90
N THR A 83 -6.74 -4.60 16.68
CA THR A 83 -5.76 -3.51 16.62
C THR A 83 -5.02 -3.49 15.29
N SER A 84 -4.60 -2.30 14.84
CA SER A 84 -3.85 -2.13 13.59
C SER A 84 -2.49 -2.85 13.67
N GLN A 85 -1.81 -2.81 14.83
CA GLN A 85 -0.53 -3.50 15.03
C GLN A 85 -0.67 -5.01 14.87
N SER A 86 -1.64 -5.65 15.52
CA SER A 86 -1.88 -7.09 15.38
C SER A 86 -2.34 -7.46 13.97
N ALA A 87 -3.09 -6.57 13.30
CA ALA A 87 -3.48 -6.75 11.90
C ALA A 87 -2.26 -6.79 10.97
N TRP A 88 -1.34 -5.83 11.10
CA TRP A 88 -0.11 -5.80 10.33
C TRP A 88 0.81 -6.99 10.62
N GLN A 89 0.94 -7.40 11.89
CA GLN A 89 1.67 -8.61 12.27
C GLN A 89 1.09 -9.87 11.61
N MET A 90 -0.25 -10.00 11.56
CA MET A 90 -0.90 -11.11 10.88
C MET A 90 -0.72 -11.06 9.36
N ILE A 91 -0.86 -9.87 8.76
CA ILE A 91 -0.65 -9.66 7.33
C ILE A 91 0.79 -10.04 6.94
N MET A 92 1.76 -9.65 7.76
CA MET A 92 3.19 -9.90 7.55
C MET A 92 3.70 -11.12 8.34
N ALA A 93 2.85 -12.11 8.64
CA ALA A 93 3.21 -13.23 9.52
C ALA A 93 4.40 -14.06 9.03
N GLY A 94 4.66 -14.11 7.72
CA GLY A 94 5.82 -14.79 7.15
C GLY A 94 7.03 -13.89 6.89
N TYR A 95 6.97 -12.61 7.26
CA TYR A 95 8.14 -11.74 7.20
C TYR A 95 9.18 -12.18 8.22
N GLN A 96 10.42 -12.33 7.77
CA GLN A 96 11.58 -12.60 8.61
C GLN A 96 12.57 -11.44 8.54
N SER A 97 13.32 -11.22 9.62
CA SER A 97 14.40 -10.23 9.60
C SER A 97 15.39 -10.55 8.49
N GLY A 98 15.67 -9.56 7.63
CA GLY A 98 16.50 -9.69 6.43
C GLY A 98 15.70 -9.84 5.13
N ASP A 99 14.40 -10.13 5.19
CA ASP A 99 13.53 -10.11 4.01
C ASP A 99 13.36 -8.67 3.48
N GLN A 100 13.08 -8.57 2.19
CA GLN A 100 12.76 -7.30 1.52
C GLN A 100 11.25 -7.20 1.29
N VAL A 101 10.69 -6.01 1.50
CA VAL A 101 9.28 -5.70 1.27
C VAL A 101 9.16 -4.74 0.09
N ALA A 102 8.46 -5.16 -0.95
CA ALA A 102 8.25 -4.33 -2.14
C ALA A 102 6.81 -3.82 -2.20
N ILE A 103 6.63 -2.49 -2.18
CA ILE A 103 5.34 -1.82 -2.37
C ILE A 103 5.22 -1.44 -3.84
N LYS A 104 4.38 -2.19 -4.56
CA LYS A 104 4.04 -1.89 -5.96
C LYS A 104 2.98 -0.80 -6.02
N VAL A 105 3.31 0.30 -6.68
CA VAL A 105 2.36 1.40 -6.92
C VAL A 105 1.81 1.36 -8.34
N ASN A 106 0.56 1.78 -8.51
CA ASN A 106 -0.11 1.83 -9.80
C ASN A 106 -0.06 3.24 -10.38
N ASN A 107 0.94 3.49 -11.21
CA ASN A 107 1.16 4.79 -11.86
C ASN A 107 0.72 4.77 -13.32
N ASN A 108 -0.44 4.18 -13.61
CA ASN A 108 -0.97 3.97 -14.97
C ASN A 108 -1.20 5.25 -15.79
N ASN A 109 -0.98 6.44 -15.23
CA ASN A 109 -1.08 7.70 -15.93
C ASN A 109 0.19 8.58 -15.84
N ALA A 110 1.33 8.06 -15.38
CA ALA A 110 2.58 8.83 -15.23
C ALA A 110 3.13 9.49 -16.51
N GLY A 111 2.64 9.14 -17.70
CA GLY A 111 3.01 9.80 -18.96
C GLY A 111 2.17 11.05 -19.29
N SER A 112 1.14 11.34 -18.49
CA SER A 112 0.29 12.50 -18.65
C SER A 112 0.73 13.63 -17.72
N ALA A 113 0.86 14.84 -18.27
CA ALA A 113 1.10 16.06 -17.48
C ALA A 113 -0.21 16.73 -17.00
N SER A 114 -1.36 16.14 -17.31
CA SER A 114 -2.65 16.73 -16.93
C SER A 114 -3.00 16.42 -15.49
N GLN A 115 -3.48 17.46 -14.79
CA GLN A 115 -3.89 17.44 -13.39
C GLN A 115 -5.03 16.44 -13.10
N GLY A 116 -5.77 16.04 -14.13
CA GLY A 116 -6.94 15.15 -14.02
C GLY A 116 -6.64 13.66 -13.96
N TYR A 117 -5.39 13.23 -14.16
CA TYR A 117 -5.06 11.83 -14.33
C TYR A 117 -4.53 11.20 -13.04
N LEU A 118 -5.32 10.28 -12.49
CA LEU A 118 -5.04 9.65 -11.20
C LEU A 118 -3.96 8.58 -11.29
N ASN A 119 -3.00 8.63 -10.38
CA ASN A 119 -2.05 7.57 -10.04
C ASN A 119 -2.19 7.26 -8.55
N THR A 120 -1.52 6.22 -8.04
CA THR A 120 -1.49 5.97 -6.60
C THR A 120 -1.07 7.23 -5.82
N GLU A 121 -1.86 7.59 -4.84
CA GLU A 121 -1.65 8.74 -3.97
C GLU A 121 -0.42 8.49 -3.07
N PRO A 122 0.47 9.47 -2.85
CA PRO A 122 1.58 9.28 -1.92
C PRO A 122 1.11 9.00 -0.48
N GLN A 123 -0.07 9.50 -0.11
CA GLN A 123 -0.62 9.35 1.23
C GLN A 123 -0.90 7.90 1.61
N ILE A 124 -1.41 7.08 0.67
CA ILE A 124 -1.62 5.65 0.93
C ILE A 124 -0.29 4.89 1.00
N ILE A 125 0.73 5.32 0.25
CA ILE A 125 2.08 4.74 0.32
C ILE A 125 2.66 4.99 1.72
N ASN A 126 2.61 6.23 2.20
CA ASN A 126 3.08 6.61 3.53
C ASN A 126 2.33 5.87 4.65
N ALA A 127 1.01 5.72 4.52
CA ALA A 127 0.21 4.98 5.49
C ALA A 127 0.60 3.49 5.55
N VAL A 128 0.91 2.87 4.41
CA VAL A 128 1.41 1.48 4.36
C VAL A 128 2.80 1.39 4.98
N ILE A 129 3.72 2.29 4.65
CA ILE A 129 5.07 2.33 5.24
C ILE A 129 4.96 2.45 6.77
N SER A 130 4.13 3.38 7.27
CA SER A 130 3.90 3.56 8.71
C SER A 130 3.38 2.29 9.39
N GLY A 131 2.49 1.54 8.73
CA GLY A 131 2.01 0.26 9.25
C GLY A 131 3.10 -0.81 9.35
N LEU A 132 3.97 -0.89 8.34
CA LEU A 132 5.10 -1.82 8.29
C LEU A 132 6.19 -1.47 9.31
N THR A 133 6.58 -0.20 9.38
CA THR A 133 7.59 0.25 10.36
C THR A 133 7.07 0.14 11.79
N GLY A 134 5.77 0.35 12.01
CA GLY A 134 5.10 0.16 13.30
C GLY A 134 5.14 -1.28 13.84
N ILE A 135 5.38 -2.28 12.99
CA ILE A 135 5.61 -3.68 13.41
C ILE A 135 7.10 -4.09 13.36
N GLY A 136 8.00 -3.14 13.10
CA GLY A 136 9.45 -3.35 13.12
C GLY A 136 10.10 -3.75 11.79
N VAL A 137 9.40 -3.62 10.66
CA VAL A 137 10.06 -3.71 9.34
C VAL A 137 10.97 -2.48 9.19
N PRO A 138 12.29 -2.64 8.99
CA PRO A 138 13.18 -1.50 8.84
C PRO A 138 12.90 -0.82 7.50
N GLU A 139 12.94 0.51 7.49
CA GLU A 139 12.75 1.33 6.28
C GLU A 139 13.69 0.94 5.14
N THR A 140 14.93 0.56 5.46
CA THR A 140 15.93 0.07 4.51
C THR A 140 15.58 -1.26 3.84
N ALA A 141 14.59 -1.99 4.35
CA ALA A 141 14.04 -3.19 3.72
C ALA A 141 12.79 -2.90 2.89
N ILE A 142 12.30 -1.67 2.84
CA ILE A 142 11.08 -1.29 2.12
C ILE A 142 11.46 -0.59 0.81
N SER A 143 11.00 -1.14 -0.31
CA SER A 143 11.18 -0.56 -1.64
C SER A 143 9.84 -0.19 -2.26
N VAL A 144 9.66 1.07 -2.65
CA VAL A 144 8.49 1.52 -3.42
C VAL A 144 8.84 1.51 -4.90
N TYR A 145 8.04 0.86 -5.74
CA TYR A 145 8.36 0.74 -7.16
C TYR A 145 7.13 0.74 -8.08
N GLY A 146 7.32 1.21 -9.32
CA GLY A 146 6.38 1.10 -10.43
C GLY A 146 6.93 0.18 -11.52
N VAL A 147 6.16 -0.84 -11.91
CA VAL A 147 6.67 -1.95 -12.78
C VAL A 147 6.82 -1.55 -14.24
N SER A 148 6.07 -0.57 -14.70
CA SER A 148 6.03 -0.19 -16.13
C SER A 148 6.31 1.28 -16.37
N ARG A 149 6.35 2.10 -15.31
CA ARG A 149 6.45 3.57 -15.41
C ARG A 149 7.22 4.12 -14.22
N ASN A 150 7.89 5.25 -14.45
CA ASN A 150 8.63 5.97 -13.44
C ASN A 150 7.74 6.36 -12.26
N ILE A 151 8.30 6.33 -11.04
CA ILE A 151 7.72 7.03 -9.89
C ILE A 151 7.64 8.51 -10.24
N ILE A 152 6.45 9.09 -10.14
CA ILE A 152 6.24 10.50 -10.48
C ILE A 152 6.98 11.40 -9.47
N VAL A 153 7.46 12.56 -9.93
CA VAL A 153 8.32 13.45 -9.11
C VAL A 153 7.68 13.81 -7.77
N HIS A 154 6.36 14.03 -7.74
CA HIS A 154 5.67 14.34 -6.50
C HIS A 154 5.65 13.16 -5.51
N GLN A 155 5.41 11.93 -5.97
CA GLN A 155 5.54 10.75 -5.10
C GLN A 155 6.96 10.64 -4.55
N LYS A 156 7.99 10.90 -5.36
CA LYS A 156 9.37 10.96 -4.86
C LYS A 156 9.50 12.02 -3.76
N ASN A 157 9.05 13.25 -3.99
CA ASN A 157 9.24 14.33 -3.02
C ASN A 157 8.45 14.17 -1.70
N VAL A 158 7.39 13.35 -1.69
CA VAL A 158 6.54 13.12 -0.51
C VAL A 158 6.85 11.79 0.19
N VAL A 159 7.36 10.80 -0.55
CA VAL A 159 7.73 9.47 -0.03
C VAL A 159 9.22 9.40 0.30
N LEU A 160 10.06 10.32 -0.20
CA LEU A 160 11.50 10.33 0.08
C LEU A 160 11.82 11.21 1.29
N ASP A 161 11.85 10.55 2.44
CA ASP A 161 13.01 10.57 3.35
C ASP A 161 13.21 9.11 3.81
N LEU A 162 13.72 8.26 2.90
CA LEU A 162 14.15 6.88 3.17
C LEU A 162 15.59 6.69 2.67
#